data_AF-A0A6G4X865-F1
#
_entry.id   AF-A0A6G4X865-F1
#
_cell.length_a   1.000
_cell.length_b   1.000
_cell.length_c   1.000
_cell.angle_alpha   90.00
_cell.angle_beta   90.00
_cell.angle_gamma   90.00
#
_symmetry.space_group_name_H-M   'P 1'
#
loop_
_entity.id
_entity.type
_entity.pdbx_description
1 polymer ?
#
loop_
_entity_poly.entity_id
_entity_poly.type
_entity_poly.pdbx_seq_one_letter_code
_entity_poly.pdbx_strand_id
1 'polypeptide(L)'
;PHPGPHPDPHPGRIRPPLYDPEELLGVVPGDLRVPFDPREVIARIVDGSDFDEFKPLYGPSLATGWAELNGYPLGVLANARGVLFSQESQKAAQFIQLANQRDIPLLFLHNTTGYMVGRDYEQGGIVKHGAMMINAVSNSRVPHLSVLLGASYGAGHYGMCGRAYDPRFLFAWPSAKSAVMGPQQLAGVMATVMRQSAAAKGQPYDEEAEAGLRAMVEQQIESESLPMFLSGRLYDDGVIDPRDTRTVLGLCLSAIHTAPVAGARGGFGVFRM
;
A
#
# COMPACT_ATOMS: atom_id res chain seq x y z
N PRO A 1 -8.90 32.84 -11.04
CA PRO A 1 -9.60 31.81 -11.85
C PRO A 1 -9.25 30.42 -11.31
N HIS A 2 -10.21 29.75 -10.67
CA HIS A 2 -10.06 28.31 -10.39
C HIS A 2 -9.94 27.60 -11.74
N PRO A 3 -8.91 26.79 -11.99
CA PRO A 3 -8.86 25.98 -13.20
C PRO A 3 -10.13 25.14 -13.24
N GLY A 4 -10.79 25.11 -14.40
CA GLY A 4 -11.96 24.26 -14.63
C GLY A 4 -11.61 22.77 -14.51
N PRO A 5 -12.59 21.88 -14.61
CA PRO A 5 -12.34 20.44 -14.68
C PRO A 5 -11.33 20.13 -15.79
N HIS A 6 -10.46 19.14 -15.54
CA HIS A 6 -9.58 18.65 -16.59
C HIS A 6 -10.44 17.93 -17.63
N PRO A 7 -10.32 18.24 -18.93
CA PRO A 7 -11.07 17.54 -19.95
C PRO A 7 -10.71 16.05 -19.94
N ASP A 8 -11.70 15.20 -20.17
CA ASP A 8 -11.49 13.75 -20.30
C ASP A 8 -10.43 13.47 -21.37
N PRO A 9 -9.57 12.46 -21.17
CA PRO A 9 -8.56 12.06 -22.15
C PRO A 9 -9.20 11.77 -23.50
N HIS A 10 -8.59 12.25 -24.58
CA HIS A 10 -9.06 11.93 -25.92
C HIS A 10 -9.00 10.41 -26.17
N PRO A 11 -10.09 9.77 -26.66
CA PRO A 11 -10.15 8.32 -26.84
C PRO A 11 -9.03 7.74 -27.71
N GLY A 12 -8.56 8.51 -28.70
CA GLY A 12 -7.44 8.12 -29.58
C GLY A 12 -6.07 8.05 -28.91
N ARG A 13 -5.94 8.44 -27.64
CA ARG A 13 -4.71 8.32 -26.84
C ARG A 13 -4.69 7.07 -25.94
N ILE A 14 -5.84 6.43 -25.71
CA ILE A 14 -5.93 5.29 -24.81
C ILE A 14 -5.37 4.05 -25.52
N ARG A 15 -4.28 3.51 -24.98
CA ARG A 15 -3.68 2.25 -25.47
C ARG A 15 -4.07 1.14 -24.49
N PRO A 16 -4.65 0.01 -24.93
CA PRO A 16 -4.84 -1.11 -24.03
C PRO A 16 -3.49 -1.62 -23.50
N PRO A 17 -3.45 -2.28 -22.33
CA PRO A 17 -2.27 -3.00 -21.88
C PRO A 17 -1.83 -4.05 -22.91
N LEU A 18 -0.53 -4.35 -22.97
CA LEU A 18 0.03 -5.37 -23.87
C LEU A 18 -0.22 -6.80 -23.39
N TYR A 19 -0.59 -6.97 -22.12
CA TYR A 19 -0.79 -8.27 -21.46
C TYR A 19 -2.26 -8.45 -21.07
N ASP A 20 -2.74 -9.69 -21.09
CA ASP A 20 -4.13 -10.02 -20.81
C ASP A 20 -4.45 -9.80 -19.31
N PRO A 21 -5.51 -9.06 -18.95
CA PRO A 21 -5.93 -8.93 -17.55
C PRO A 21 -6.25 -10.27 -16.88
N GLU A 22 -6.63 -11.33 -17.60
CA GLU A 22 -6.85 -12.67 -17.02
C GLU A 22 -5.60 -13.21 -16.31
N GLU A 23 -4.41 -12.83 -16.78
CA GLU A 23 -3.15 -13.25 -16.17
C GLU A 23 -2.97 -12.71 -14.73
N LEU A 24 -3.70 -11.65 -14.33
CA LEU A 24 -3.66 -11.09 -12.98
C LEU A 24 -4.02 -12.12 -11.90
N LEU A 25 -4.87 -13.09 -12.23
CA LEU A 25 -5.25 -14.19 -11.33
C LEU A 25 -4.05 -15.08 -10.92
N GLY A 26 -2.99 -15.10 -11.73
CA GLY A 26 -1.77 -15.88 -11.49
C GLY A 26 -0.58 -15.08 -10.95
N VAL A 27 -0.68 -13.74 -10.87
CA VAL A 27 0.46 -12.89 -10.47
C VAL A 27 0.70 -12.93 -8.96
N VAL A 28 -0.36 -12.83 -8.15
CA VAL A 28 -0.23 -12.82 -6.69
C VAL A 28 -0.23 -14.27 -6.18
N PRO A 29 0.84 -14.72 -5.50
CA PRO A 29 0.90 -16.07 -4.95
C PRO A 29 -0.17 -16.27 -3.86
N GLY A 30 -0.76 -17.46 -3.80
CA GLY A 30 -1.73 -17.80 -2.74
C GLY A 30 -1.13 -17.75 -1.32
N ASP A 31 0.19 -17.97 -1.20
CA ASP A 31 0.93 -17.70 0.04
C ASP A 31 1.53 -16.29 -0.01
N LEU A 32 0.93 -15.36 0.73
CA LEU A 32 1.36 -13.94 0.78
C LEU A 32 2.77 -13.72 1.35
N ARG A 33 3.44 -14.76 1.86
CA ARG A 33 4.86 -14.69 2.24
C ARG A 33 5.79 -14.81 1.04
N VAL A 34 5.30 -15.34 -0.07
CA VAL A 34 6.06 -15.47 -1.31
C VAL A 34 6.08 -14.10 -2.00
N PRO A 35 7.26 -13.51 -2.23
CA PRO A 35 7.35 -12.24 -2.92
C PRO A 35 6.96 -12.40 -4.39
N PHE A 36 6.40 -11.34 -4.97
CA PHE A 36 6.13 -11.22 -6.40
C PHE A 36 6.49 -9.82 -6.87
N ASP A 37 6.74 -9.65 -8.17
CA ASP A 37 7.01 -8.33 -8.73
C ASP A 37 5.70 -7.60 -9.06
N PRO A 38 5.38 -6.48 -8.40
CA PRO A 38 4.17 -5.71 -8.68
C PRO A 38 4.18 -5.08 -10.07
N ARG A 39 5.34 -5.02 -10.74
CA ARG A 39 5.41 -4.59 -12.14
C ARG A 39 4.59 -5.49 -13.06
N GLU A 40 4.42 -6.76 -12.70
CA GLU A 40 3.51 -7.67 -13.41
C GLU A 40 2.05 -7.22 -13.30
N VAL A 41 1.63 -6.71 -12.13
CA VAL A 41 0.29 -6.11 -11.98
C VAL A 41 0.19 -4.81 -12.78
N ILE A 42 1.19 -3.93 -12.65
CA ILE A 42 1.23 -2.62 -13.34
C ILE A 42 1.11 -2.82 -14.86
N ALA A 43 1.89 -3.73 -15.44
CA ALA A 43 1.92 -4.01 -16.87
C ALA A 43 0.55 -4.45 -17.43
N ARG A 44 -0.33 -5.01 -16.61
CA ARG A 44 -1.68 -5.47 -17.01
C ARG A 44 -2.77 -4.44 -16.76
N ILE A 45 -2.48 -3.35 -16.04
CA ILE A 45 -3.47 -2.32 -15.71
C ILE A 45 -3.20 -0.95 -16.35
N VAL A 46 -1.96 -0.63 -16.75
CA VAL A 46 -1.62 0.67 -17.34
C VAL A 46 -1.60 0.65 -18.87
N ASP A 47 -1.81 1.82 -19.47
CA ASP A 47 -1.93 1.98 -20.91
C ASP A 47 -0.65 1.59 -21.63
N GLY A 48 -0.76 0.71 -22.63
CA GLY A 48 0.38 0.21 -23.39
C GLY A 48 1.43 -0.53 -22.55
N SER A 49 1.08 -0.94 -21.32
CA SER A 49 2.03 -1.51 -20.34
C SER A 49 3.25 -0.61 -20.09
N ASP A 50 3.08 0.70 -20.29
CA ASP A 50 4.14 1.69 -20.26
C ASP A 50 4.30 2.25 -18.83
N PHE A 51 5.47 2.03 -18.24
CA PHE A 51 5.77 2.43 -16.87
C PHE A 51 7.18 3.04 -16.79
N ASP A 52 7.23 4.37 -16.63
CA ASP A 52 8.48 5.12 -16.49
C ASP A 52 8.93 5.11 -15.03
N GLU A 53 9.83 4.18 -14.70
CA GLU A 53 10.22 3.93 -13.32
C GLU A 53 11.12 5.03 -12.75
N PHE A 54 10.67 5.65 -11.65
CA PHE A 54 11.42 6.61 -10.88
C PHE A 54 12.35 5.91 -9.89
N LYS A 55 13.66 6.23 -9.96
CA LYS A 55 14.69 5.68 -9.06
C LYS A 55 14.66 4.13 -8.96
N PRO A 56 14.75 3.39 -10.08
CA PRO A 56 14.68 1.93 -10.05
C PRO A 56 15.79 1.29 -9.21
N LEU A 57 16.96 1.94 -9.11
CA LEU A 57 18.14 1.43 -8.40
C LEU A 57 18.26 1.90 -6.93
N TYR A 58 17.29 2.65 -6.41
CA TYR A 58 17.32 3.17 -5.04
C TYR A 58 16.01 2.83 -4.33
N GLY A 59 16.07 2.14 -3.20
CA GLY A 59 14.88 1.60 -2.54
C GLY A 59 14.07 0.68 -3.46
N PRO A 60 14.65 -0.41 -3.99
CA PRO A 60 14.01 -1.28 -4.98
C PRO A 60 12.85 -2.12 -4.41
N SER A 61 12.65 -2.12 -3.08
CA SER A 61 11.51 -2.81 -2.44
C SER A 61 10.19 -2.05 -2.63
N LEU A 62 10.25 -0.82 -3.14
CA LEU A 62 9.10 -0.02 -3.56
C LEU A 62 9.32 0.46 -4.99
N ALA A 63 8.59 -0.13 -5.94
CA ALA A 63 8.52 0.36 -7.30
C ALA A 63 7.73 1.68 -7.29
N THR A 64 8.26 2.71 -7.94
CA THR A 64 7.54 3.98 -8.12
C THR A 64 7.75 4.48 -9.52
N GLY A 65 6.75 5.06 -10.16
CA GLY A 65 6.91 5.52 -11.53
C GLY A 65 5.65 6.14 -12.11
N TRP A 66 5.77 6.66 -13.31
CA TRP A 66 4.69 7.32 -14.03
C TRP A 66 4.06 6.36 -15.03
N ALA A 67 2.75 6.47 -15.19
CA ALA A 67 1.98 5.73 -16.18
C ALA A 67 0.76 6.55 -16.61
N GLU A 68 0.03 6.03 -17.59
CA GLU A 68 -1.32 6.47 -17.91
C GLU A 68 -2.29 5.29 -17.67
N LEU A 69 -3.50 5.57 -17.21
CA LEU A 69 -4.57 4.57 -17.11
C LEU A 69 -5.83 5.16 -17.71
N ASN A 70 -6.32 4.55 -18.79
CA ASN A 70 -7.40 5.07 -19.62
C ASN A 70 -7.14 6.54 -20.05
N GLY A 71 -5.89 6.84 -20.39
CA GLY A 71 -5.42 8.17 -20.79
C GLY A 71 -5.25 9.19 -19.66
N TYR A 72 -5.60 8.86 -18.41
CA TYR A 72 -5.35 9.74 -17.26
C TYR A 72 -3.92 9.56 -16.75
N PRO A 73 -3.17 10.64 -16.46
CA PRO A 73 -1.84 10.54 -15.89
C PRO A 73 -1.92 10.00 -14.45
N LEU A 74 -0.98 9.13 -14.10
CA LEU A 74 -0.97 8.43 -12.82
C LEU A 74 0.46 8.24 -12.30
N GLY A 75 0.68 8.56 -11.02
CA GLY A 75 1.89 8.15 -10.30
C GLY A 75 1.60 6.89 -9.51
N VAL A 76 2.39 5.84 -9.69
CA VAL A 76 2.18 4.55 -9.00
C VAL A 76 3.26 4.36 -7.94
N LEU A 77 2.87 3.87 -6.75
CA LEU A 77 3.76 3.34 -5.72
C LEU A 77 3.33 1.90 -5.40
N ALA A 78 4.21 0.93 -5.57
CA ALA A 78 3.88 -0.49 -5.43
C ALA A 78 4.95 -1.27 -4.67
N ASN A 79 4.55 -2.02 -3.63
CA ASN A 79 5.49 -2.79 -2.82
C ASN A 79 5.96 -4.06 -3.58
N ALA A 80 7.27 -4.20 -3.77
CA ALA A 80 7.86 -5.32 -4.49
C ALA A 80 8.40 -6.45 -3.59
N ARG A 81 8.74 -6.15 -2.33
CA ARG A 81 9.38 -7.13 -1.44
C ARG A 81 8.75 -7.22 -0.05
N GLY A 82 7.54 -6.70 0.15
CA GLY A 82 6.87 -6.71 1.46
C GLY A 82 7.40 -5.65 2.44
N VAL A 83 8.72 -5.53 2.56
CA VAL A 83 9.37 -4.73 3.60
C VAL A 83 9.79 -3.36 3.06
N LEU A 84 9.52 -2.31 3.83
CA LEU A 84 10.01 -0.94 3.58
C LEU A 84 11.28 -0.66 4.39
N PHE A 85 12.30 -0.07 3.74
CA PHE A 85 13.48 0.47 4.40
C PHE A 85 13.51 2.00 4.27
N SER A 86 14.50 2.61 4.92
CA SER A 86 14.75 4.07 4.87
C SER A 86 14.76 4.62 3.43
N GLN A 87 15.40 3.90 2.51
CA GLN A 87 15.55 4.30 1.12
C GLN A 87 14.20 4.32 0.39
N GLU A 88 13.35 3.30 0.58
CA GLU A 88 12.00 3.28 0.03
C GLU A 88 11.17 4.44 0.57
N SER A 89 11.25 4.77 1.86
CA SER A 89 10.50 5.89 2.43
C SER A 89 10.95 7.24 1.91
N GLN A 90 12.27 7.45 1.78
CA GLN A 90 12.83 8.67 1.18
C GLN A 90 12.45 8.80 -0.30
N LYS A 91 12.49 7.69 -1.05
CA LYS A 91 12.03 7.61 -2.44
C LYS A 91 10.55 7.95 -2.57
N ALA A 92 9.69 7.33 -1.75
CA ALA A 92 8.26 7.58 -1.73
C ALA A 92 7.96 9.05 -1.42
N ALA A 93 8.58 9.60 -0.38
CA ALA A 93 8.37 10.99 0.02
C ALA A 93 8.72 11.97 -1.10
N GLN A 94 9.81 11.74 -1.83
CA GLN A 94 10.17 12.57 -2.98
C GLN A 94 9.18 12.38 -4.14
N PHE A 95 8.79 11.14 -4.45
CA PHE A 95 7.89 10.84 -5.56
C PHE A 95 6.51 11.47 -5.34
N ILE A 96 5.96 11.39 -4.12
CA ILE A 96 4.70 12.02 -3.75
C ILE A 96 4.78 13.54 -3.90
N GLN A 97 5.90 14.17 -3.51
CA GLN A 97 6.11 15.60 -3.71
C GLN A 97 6.12 15.98 -5.21
N LEU A 98 6.77 15.18 -6.05
CA LEU A 98 6.79 15.39 -7.50
C LEU A 98 5.39 15.25 -8.11
N ALA A 99 4.60 14.27 -7.68
CA ALA A 99 3.23 14.10 -8.14
C ALA A 99 2.36 15.29 -7.75
N ASN A 100 2.51 15.79 -6.51
CA ASN A 100 1.83 17.01 -6.07
C ASN A 100 2.25 18.22 -6.89
N GLN A 101 3.53 18.39 -7.18
CA GLN A 101 4.02 19.51 -8.00
C GLN A 101 3.38 19.52 -9.40
N ARG A 102 3.13 18.33 -9.96
CA ARG A 102 2.59 18.15 -11.31
C ARG A 102 1.07 17.96 -11.37
N ASP A 103 0.37 17.99 -10.23
CA ASP A 103 -1.07 17.73 -10.14
C ASP A 103 -1.46 16.35 -10.69
N ILE A 104 -0.64 15.33 -10.39
CA ILE A 104 -0.85 13.95 -10.87
C ILE A 104 -1.44 13.10 -9.72
N PRO A 105 -2.60 12.43 -9.92
CA PRO A 105 -3.14 11.46 -8.98
C PRO A 105 -2.17 10.33 -8.65
N LEU A 106 -2.31 9.73 -7.46
CA LEU A 106 -1.45 8.65 -6.98
C LEU A 106 -2.23 7.35 -6.83
N LEU A 107 -1.64 6.24 -7.28
CA LEU A 107 -2.10 4.87 -7.04
C LEU A 107 -1.13 4.15 -6.12
N PHE A 108 -1.63 3.63 -5.00
CA PHE A 108 -0.90 2.82 -4.05
C PHE A 108 -1.31 1.35 -4.17
N LEU A 109 -0.36 0.50 -4.53
CA LEU A 109 -0.54 -0.95 -4.64
C LEU A 109 0.11 -1.62 -3.43
N HIS A 110 -0.71 -2.03 -2.46
CA HIS A 110 -0.22 -2.57 -1.20
C HIS A 110 0.16 -4.04 -1.34
N ASN A 111 1.40 -4.32 -0.98
CA ASN A 111 1.87 -5.64 -0.60
C ASN A 111 2.98 -5.45 0.44
N THR A 112 2.62 -4.95 1.62
CA THR A 112 3.55 -4.57 2.67
C THR A 112 3.31 -5.30 3.99
N THR A 113 4.39 -5.82 4.56
CA THR A 113 4.45 -6.42 5.90
C THR A 113 4.95 -5.45 6.95
N GLY A 114 5.18 -4.18 6.59
CA GLY A 114 5.67 -3.13 7.46
C GLY A 114 7.10 -2.68 7.13
N TYR A 115 7.75 -2.13 8.14
CA TYR A 115 9.10 -1.57 8.06
C TYR A 115 10.14 -2.55 8.58
N MET A 116 11.37 -2.43 8.10
CA MET A 116 12.45 -3.26 8.60
C MET A 116 12.79 -2.96 10.07
N VAL A 117 12.98 -4.00 10.87
CA VAL A 117 13.34 -3.90 12.28
C VAL A 117 14.80 -4.30 12.49
N GLY A 118 15.44 -3.72 13.50
CA GLY A 118 16.80 -4.09 13.91
C GLY A 118 17.59 -2.86 14.36
N ARG A 119 18.52 -3.07 15.29
CA ARG A 119 19.30 -1.98 15.93
C ARG A 119 19.92 -1.03 14.90
N ASP A 120 20.53 -1.56 13.86
CA ASP A 120 21.23 -0.75 12.85
C ASP A 120 20.26 0.09 12.02
N TYR A 121 19.05 -0.43 11.74
CA TYR A 121 18.01 0.30 11.01
C TYR A 121 17.38 1.41 11.87
N GLU A 122 17.16 1.12 13.16
CA GLU A 122 16.69 2.11 14.14
C GLU A 122 17.70 3.25 14.29
N GLN A 123 18.98 2.92 14.51
CA GLN A 123 20.05 3.91 14.60
C GLN A 123 20.29 4.65 13.27
N GLY A 124 20.08 3.96 12.15
CA GLY A 124 20.09 4.54 10.80
C GLY A 124 18.91 5.46 10.49
N GLY A 125 17.96 5.63 11.42
CA GLY A 125 16.88 6.60 11.32
C GLY A 125 15.65 6.10 10.56
N ILE A 126 15.38 4.79 10.52
CA ILE A 126 14.20 4.26 9.83
C ILE A 126 12.89 4.92 10.29
N VAL A 127 12.78 5.26 11.58
CA VAL A 127 11.64 5.99 12.13
C VAL A 127 11.47 7.38 11.50
N LYS A 128 12.54 8.16 11.36
CA LYS A 128 12.44 9.51 10.75
C LYS A 128 12.15 9.44 9.25
N HIS A 129 12.71 8.45 8.57
CA HIS A 129 12.45 8.23 7.14
C HIS A 129 11.02 7.73 6.89
N GLY A 130 10.52 6.80 7.70
CA GLY A 130 9.11 6.38 7.66
C GLY A 130 8.15 7.53 7.96
N ALA A 131 8.47 8.36 8.96
CA ALA A 131 7.72 9.58 9.26
C ALA A 131 7.73 10.58 8.09
N MET A 132 8.82 10.66 7.32
CA MET A 132 8.91 11.49 6.11
C MET A 132 7.93 11.00 5.04
N MET A 133 7.85 9.68 4.80
CA MET A 133 6.87 9.09 3.88
C MET A 133 5.44 9.36 4.33
N ILE A 134 5.12 9.11 5.60
CA ILE A 134 3.78 9.34 6.16
C ILE A 134 3.41 10.83 6.09
N ASN A 135 4.34 11.74 6.38
CA ASN A 135 4.12 13.18 6.22
C ASN A 135 3.75 13.51 4.77
N ALA A 136 4.48 12.96 3.80
CA ALA A 136 4.20 13.17 2.39
C ALA A 136 2.81 12.65 2.00
N VAL A 137 2.41 11.45 2.43
CA VAL A 137 1.06 10.93 2.20
C VAL A 137 0.01 11.85 2.82
N SER A 138 0.18 12.20 4.10
CA SER A 138 -0.81 12.98 4.88
C SER A 138 -1.06 14.38 4.33
N ASN A 139 -0.03 15.02 3.78
CA ASN A 139 -0.12 16.40 3.28
C ASN A 139 -0.35 16.49 1.77
N SER A 140 -0.33 15.35 1.07
CA SER A 140 -0.60 15.30 -0.36
C SER A 140 -2.06 15.67 -0.64
N ARG A 141 -2.28 16.53 -1.63
CA ARG A 141 -3.62 17.01 -2.00
C ARG A 141 -4.12 16.47 -3.34
N VAL A 142 -3.23 15.86 -4.12
CA VAL A 142 -3.66 15.10 -5.30
C VAL A 142 -4.51 13.90 -4.87
N PRO A 143 -5.50 13.47 -5.67
CA PRO A 143 -6.30 12.29 -5.39
C PRO A 143 -5.44 11.04 -5.21
N HIS A 144 -5.68 10.27 -4.14
CA HIS A 144 -5.07 8.96 -3.95
C HIS A 144 -6.10 7.87 -4.22
N LEU A 145 -5.65 6.79 -4.83
CA LEU A 145 -6.35 5.53 -5.00
C LEU A 145 -5.49 4.45 -4.35
N SER A 146 -6.10 3.51 -3.64
CA SER A 146 -5.37 2.41 -2.99
C SER A 146 -5.98 1.07 -3.38
N VAL A 147 -5.14 0.09 -3.67
CA VAL A 147 -5.57 -1.29 -3.91
C VAL A 147 -4.72 -2.22 -3.05
N LEU A 148 -5.37 -2.98 -2.18
CA LEU A 148 -4.73 -4.03 -1.41
C LEU A 148 -4.60 -5.28 -2.29
N LEU A 149 -3.39 -5.56 -2.78
CA LEU A 149 -3.11 -6.74 -3.61
C LEU A 149 -2.81 -7.97 -2.76
N GLY A 150 -2.07 -7.76 -1.66
CA GLY A 150 -1.58 -8.80 -0.77
C GLY A 150 -1.60 -8.36 0.68
N ALA A 151 -0.45 -8.52 1.36
CA ALA A 151 -0.34 -8.08 2.75
C ALA A 151 -0.43 -6.56 2.88
N SER A 152 -1.05 -6.08 3.94
CA SER A 152 -1.08 -4.66 4.29
C SER A 152 -1.07 -4.51 5.80
N TYR A 153 0.11 -4.56 6.40
CA TYR A 153 0.26 -4.62 7.85
C TYR A 153 0.87 -3.35 8.47
N GLY A 154 0.36 -3.00 9.65
CA GLY A 154 0.96 -2.03 10.57
C GLY A 154 1.35 -0.71 9.93
N ALA A 155 2.55 -0.22 10.25
CA ALA A 155 3.05 1.06 9.73
C ALA A 155 3.20 1.08 8.19
N GLY A 156 3.33 -0.09 7.55
CA GLY A 156 3.34 -0.18 6.08
C GLY A 156 2.01 0.26 5.47
N HIS A 157 0.88 -0.16 6.08
CA HIS A 157 -0.45 0.30 5.69
C HIS A 157 -0.57 1.83 5.76
N TYR A 158 0.06 2.45 6.77
CA TYR A 158 0.05 3.90 6.91
C TYR A 158 0.86 4.61 5.82
N GLY A 159 2.09 4.16 5.57
CA GLY A 159 2.95 4.73 4.55
C GLY A 159 2.40 4.58 3.12
N MET A 160 1.59 3.55 2.87
CA MET A 160 1.00 3.27 1.56
C MET A 160 -0.39 3.91 1.35
N CYS A 161 -0.80 4.88 2.17
CA CYS A 161 -2.13 5.49 2.07
C CYS A 161 -3.30 4.51 2.31
N GLY A 162 -3.24 3.86 3.47
CA GLY A 162 -4.36 3.10 4.01
C GLY A 162 -5.57 3.97 4.39
N ARG A 163 -6.63 3.35 4.91
CA ARG A 163 -7.94 4.01 5.10
C ARG A 163 -7.88 5.32 5.90
N ALA A 164 -7.03 5.40 6.92
CA ALA A 164 -6.90 6.58 7.78
C ALA A 164 -6.28 7.81 7.09
N TYR A 165 -5.80 7.67 5.86
CA TYR A 165 -5.21 8.74 5.04
C TYR A 165 -6.17 9.23 3.95
N ASP A 166 -7.44 8.85 4.05
CA ASP A 166 -8.54 9.31 3.20
C ASP A 166 -8.26 9.23 1.68
N PRO A 167 -7.81 8.07 1.16
CA PRO A 167 -7.80 7.87 -0.29
C PRO A 167 -9.22 8.06 -0.83
N ARG A 168 -9.34 8.59 -2.07
CA ARG A 168 -10.64 8.78 -2.71
C ARG A 168 -11.38 7.46 -2.89
N PHE A 169 -10.63 6.41 -3.19
CA PHE A 169 -11.12 5.04 -3.22
C PHE A 169 -10.03 4.09 -2.71
N LEU A 170 -10.44 3.11 -1.91
CA LEU A 170 -9.60 2.01 -1.43
C LEU A 170 -10.31 0.70 -1.74
N PHE A 171 -9.71 -0.17 -2.55
CA PHE A 171 -10.25 -1.50 -2.84
C PHE A 171 -9.34 -2.60 -2.31
N ALA A 172 -9.88 -3.80 -2.15
CA ALA A 172 -9.11 -4.99 -1.81
C ALA A 172 -9.30 -6.09 -2.85
N TRP A 173 -8.24 -6.82 -3.15
CA TRP A 173 -8.35 -8.11 -3.83
C TRP A 173 -8.79 -9.20 -2.85
N PRO A 174 -9.43 -10.29 -3.31
CA PRO A 174 -9.90 -11.36 -2.44
C PRO A 174 -8.76 -12.07 -1.70
N SER A 175 -7.54 -12.05 -2.28
CA SER A 175 -6.33 -12.63 -1.69
C SER A 175 -5.67 -11.74 -0.64
N ALA A 176 -6.05 -10.47 -0.53
CA ALA A 176 -5.37 -9.52 0.34
C ALA A 176 -5.61 -9.81 1.82
N LYS A 177 -4.70 -9.33 2.67
CA LYS A 177 -4.88 -9.36 4.13
C LYS A 177 -4.43 -8.05 4.74
N SER A 178 -5.23 -7.52 5.67
CA SER A 178 -4.89 -6.30 6.40
C SER A 178 -5.14 -6.45 7.89
N ALA A 179 -4.17 -6.03 8.69
CA ALA A 179 -4.19 -6.16 10.15
C ALA A 179 -3.12 -5.25 10.77
N VAL A 180 -3.10 -5.15 12.09
CA VAL A 180 -2.04 -4.43 12.81
C VAL A 180 -0.65 -5.07 12.60
N MET A 181 -0.59 -6.39 12.54
CA MET A 181 0.60 -7.18 12.19
C MET A 181 0.18 -8.59 11.78
N GLY A 182 1.12 -9.41 11.29
CA GLY A 182 0.82 -10.80 10.91
C GLY A 182 0.43 -11.68 12.11
N PRO A 183 -0.43 -12.70 11.92
CA PRO A 183 -0.96 -13.52 13.01
C PRO A 183 0.14 -14.18 13.85
N GLN A 184 1.13 -14.82 13.20
CA GLN A 184 2.23 -15.49 13.90
C GLN A 184 3.15 -14.50 14.62
N GLN A 185 3.30 -13.28 14.09
CA GLN A 185 4.10 -12.23 14.72
C GLN A 185 3.44 -11.75 16.00
N LEU A 186 2.13 -11.48 15.97
CA LEU A 186 1.38 -11.04 17.15
C LEU A 186 1.42 -12.10 18.25
N ALA A 187 1.12 -13.34 17.90
CA ALA A 187 1.13 -14.44 18.86
C ALA A 187 2.52 -14.67 19.48
N GLY A 188 3.59 -14.58 18.68
CA GLY A 188 4.96 -14.70 19.18
C GLY A 188 5.36 -13.58 20.15
N VAL A 189 4.94 -12.34 19.90
CA VAL A 189 5.17 -11.21 20.83
C VAL A 189 4.40 -11.43 22.14
N MET A 190 3.13 -11.85 22.06
CA MET A 190 2.33 -12.15 23.25
C MET A 190 2.96 -13.25 24.10
N ALA A 191 3.39 -14.35 23.49
CA ALA A 191 4.07 -15.45 24.17
C ALA A 191 5.35 -14.97 24.90
N THR A 192 6.15 -14.14 24.22
CA THR A 192 7.37 -13.57 24.79
C THR A 192 7.09 -12.71 26.02
N VAL A 193 6.09 -11.81 25.93
CA VAL A 193 5.70 -10.93 27.05
C VAL A 193 5.15 -11.74 28.23
N MET A 194 4.32 -12.76 27.96
CA MET A 194 3.78 -13.62 29.01
C MET A 194 4.88 -14.38 29.76
N ARG A 195 5.84 -14.96 29.02
CA ARG A 195 6.98 -15.66 29.60
C ARG A 195 7.82 -14.75 30.48
N GLN A 196 8.13 -13.54 29.99
CA GLN A 196 8.90 -12.54 30.76
C GLN A 196 8.14 -12.07 32.01
N SER A 197 6.82 -11.84 31.90
CA SER A 197 5.98 -11.46 33.04
C SER A 197 5.91 -12.55 34.11
N ALA A 198 5.73 -13.82 33.71
CA ALA A 198 5.71 -14.96 34.64
C ALA A 198 7.04 -15.07 35.39
N ALA A 199 8.16 -14.99 34.68
CA ALA A 199 9.50 -14.99 35.26
C ALA A 199 9.70 -13.82 36.25
N ALA A 200 9.29 -12.60 35.89
CA ALA A 200 9.41 -11.43 36.74
C ALA A 200 8.56 -11.52 38.03
N LYS A 201 7.45 -12.26 37.99
CA LYS A 201 6.56 -12.50 39.13
C LYS A 201 6.88 -13.78 39.91
N GLY A 202 7.89 -14.55 39.49
CA GLY A 202 8.21 -15.86 40.06
C GLY A 202 7.08 -16.88 39.92
N GLN A 203 6.20 -16.71 38.93
CA GLN A 203 5.07 -17.61 38.66
C GLN A 203 5.49 -18.70 37.67
N PRO A 204 4.95 -19.93 37.79
CA PRO A 204 5.19 -20.97 36.79
C PRO A 204 4.64 -20.55 35.42
N TYR A 205 5.38 -20.86 34.36
CA TYR A 205 4.95 -20.64 32.98
C TYR A 205 4.35 -21.92 32.43
N ASP A 206 3.07 -21.86 32.05
CA ASP A 206 2.33 -22.98 31.48
C ASP A 206 2.46 -22.94 29.95
N GLU A 207 3.28 -23.85 29.41
CA GLU A 207 3.53 -23.94 27.97
C GLU A 207 2.30 -24.45 27.18
N GLU A 208 1.45 -25.28 27.79
CA GLU A 208 0.27 -25.83 27.12
C GLU A 208 -0.84 -24.79 27.03
N ALA A 209 -1.07 -24.04 28.11
CA ALA A 209 -2.00 -22.91 28.09
C ALA A 209 -1.55 -21.82 27.11
N GLU A 210 -0.24 -21.57 26.98
CA GLU A 210 0.26 -20.62 25.98
C GLU A 210 0.06 -21.12 24.55
N ALA A 211 0.34 -22.39 24.25
CA ALA A 211 0.11 -22.95 22.93
C ALA A 211 -1.37 -22.82 22.49
N GLY A 212 -2.30 -23.05 23.43
CA GLY A 212 -3.74 -22.85 23.20
C GLY A 212 -4.09 -21.39 22.91
N LEU A 213 -3.55 -20.44 23.70
CA LEU A 213 -3.76 -19.02 23.48
C LEU A 213 -3.17 -18.55 22.14
N ARG A 214 -1.97 -19.02 21.81
CA ARG A 214 -1.31 -18.71 20.54
C ARG A 214 -2.14 -19.15 19.35
N ALA A 215 -2.65 -20.37 19.35
CA ALA A 215 -3.54 -20.85 18.29
C ALA A 215 -4.82 -20.01 18.19
N MET A 216 -5.41 -19.64 19.32
CA MET A 216 -6.60 -18.77 19.38
C MET A 216 -6.32 -17.39 18.75
N VAL A 217 -5.21 -16.75 19.12
CA VAL A 217 -4.83 -15.43 18.61
C VAL A 217 -4.50 -15.49 17.12
N GLU A 218 -3.75 -16.50 16.67
CA GLU A 218 -3.43 -16.70 15.25
C GLU A 218 -4.71 -16.86 14.43
N GLN A 219 -5.65 -17.69 14.88
CA GLN A 219 -6.93 -17.92 14.20
C GLN A 219 -7.81 -16.64 14.17
N GLN A 220 -7.85 -15.91 15.29
CA GLN A 220 -8.61 -14.67 15.37
C GLN A 220 -8.09 -13.67 14.32
N ILE A 221 -6.79 -13.35 14.36
CA ILE A 221 -6.19 -12.38 13.43
C ILE A 221 -6.33 -12.84 11.98
N GLU A 222 -6.14 -14.14 11.71
CA GLU A 222 -6.33 -14.69 10.37
C GLU A 222 -7.74 -14.40 9.86
N SER A 223 -8.78 -14.72 10.65
CA SER A 223 -10.18 -14.51 10.26
C SER A 223 -10.57 -13.03 10.11
N GLU A 224 -10.06 -12.17 11.00
CA GLU A 224 -10.37 -10.74 11.00
C GLU A 224 -9.57 -9.97 9.94
N SER A 225 -8.48 -10.55 9.42
CA SER A 225 -7.64 -9.92 8.39
C SER A 225 -8.16 -10.07 6.96
N LEU A 226 -9.18 -10.90 6.74
CA LEU A 226 -9.70 -11.23 5.42
C LEU A 226 -10.52 -10.07 4.81
N PRO A 227 -10.50 -9.88 3.48
CA PRO A 227 -11.21 -8.78 2.83
C PRO A 227 -12.71 -8.78 3.12
N MET A 228 -13.33 -9.96 3.20
CA MET A 228 -14.76 -10.08 3.54
C MET A 228 -15.10 -9.52 4.93
N PHE A 229 -14.22 -9.70 5.92
CA PHE A 229 -14.43 -9.19 7.27
C PHE A 229 -14.22 -7.66 7.34
N LEU A 230 -13.21 -7.17 6.63
CA LEU A 230 -12.80 -5.77 6.60
C LEU A 230 -13.79 -4.90 5.77
N SER A 231 -14.24 -5.42 4.62
CA SER A 231 -15.22 -4.76 3.76
C SER A 231 -16.59 -4.65 4.46
N GLY A 232 -16.97 -5.68 5.25
CA GLY A 232 -18.13 -5.62 6.13
C GLY A 232 -18.06 -4.53 7.23
N ARG A 233 -16.89 -3.91 7.42
CA ARG A 233 -16.62 -2.80 8.34
C ARG A 233 -16.27 -1.49 7.64
N LEU A 234 -16.40 -1.43 6.32
CA LEU A 234 -16.07 -0.24 5.52
C LEU A 234 -14.60 0.18 5.61
N TYR A 235 -13.69 -0.76 5.87
CA TYR A 235 -12.24 -0.48 5.81
C TYR A 235 -11.71 -0.40 4.37
N ASP A 236 -12.46 -0.94 3.41
CA ASP A 236 -12.34 -0.77 1.97
C ASP A 236 -13.71 -0.41 1.37
N ASP A 237 -13.70 0.13 0.16
CA ASP A 237 -14.87 0.55 -0.61
C ASP A 237 -15.40 -0.60 -1.49
N GLY A 238 -14.84 -1.80 -1.31
CA GLY A 238 -15.26 -3.01 -2.01
C GLY A 238 -14.11 -3.98 -2.23
N VAL A 239 -14.47 -5.27 -2.24
CA VAL A 239 -13.63 -6.35 -2.76
C VAL A 239 -13.89 -6.45 -4.26
N ILE A 240 -12.84 -6.38 -5.07
CA ILE A 240 -12.92 -6.40 -6.54
C ILE A 240 -12.21 -7.63 -7.10
N ASP A 241 -12.69 -8.13 -8.24
CA ASP A 241 -11.94 -9.13 -9.01
C ASP A 241 -10.60 -8.51 -9.48
N PRO A 242 -9.45 -9.20 -9.32
CA PRO A 242 -8.18 -8.72 -9.84
C PRO A 242 -8.23 -8.25 -11.29
N ARG A 243 -8.99 -8.95 -12.15
CA ARG A 243 -9.13 -8.65 -13.58
C ARG A 243 -9.84 -7.33 -13.85
N ASP A 244 -10.74 -6.93 -12.94
CA ASP A 244 -11.51 -5.69 -13.05
C ASP A 244 -10.73 -4.46 -12.57
N THR A 245 -9.54 -4.64 -11.99
CA THR A 245 -8.74 -3.55 -11.40
C THR A 245 -8.58 -2.36 -12.34
N ARG A 246 -8.24 -2.60 -13.62
CA ARG A 246 -8.10 -1.52 -14.61
C ARG A 246 -9.41 -0.78 -14.85
N THR A 247 -10.51 -1.52 -15.01
CA THR A 247 -11.84 -0.95 -15.25
C THR A 247 -12.29 -0.10 -14.08
N VAL A 248 -12.18 -0.64 -12.86
CA VAL A 248 -12.53 0.05 -11.61
C VAL A 248 -11.71 1.33 -11.44
N LEU A 249 -10.39 1.25 -11.57
CA LEU A 249 -9.52 2.41 -11.46
C LEU A 249 -9.81 3.47 -12.54
N GLY A 250 -10.17 3.03 -13.75
CA GLY A 250 -10.58 3.90 -14.84
C GLY A 250 -11.85 4.70 -14.50
N LEU A 251 -12.86 4.04 -13.94
CA LEU A 251 -14.09 4.70 -13.47
C LEU A 251 -13.79 5.67 -12.32
N CYS A 252 -12.95 5.29 -11.36
CA CYS A 252 -12.54 6.16 -10.28
C CYS A 252 -11.79 7.39 -10.78
N LEU A 253 -10.86 7.23 -11.73
CA LEU A 253 -10.12 8.35 -12.32
C LEU A 253 -11.04 9.28 -13.10
N SER A 254 -12.00 8.75 -13.87
CA SER A 254 -13.02 9.57 -14.52
C SER A 254 -13.84 10.37 -13.50
N ALA A 255 -14.31 9.74 -12.41
CA ALA A 255 -15.04 10.44 -11.36
C ALA A 255 -14.18 11.53 -10.68
N ILE A 256 -12.91 11.25 -10.42
CA ILE A 256 -11.94 12.20 -9.85
C ILE A 256 -11.78 13.44 -10.73
N HIS A 257 -11.67 13.27 -12.05
CA HIS A 257 -11.39 14.37 -12.99
C HIS A 257 -12.62 15.25 -13.31
N THR A 258 -13.80 14.92 -12.77
CA THR A 258 -14.95 15.84 -12.75
C THR A 258 -14.69 17.11 -11.93
N ALA A 259 -13.66 17.10 -11.08
CA ALA A 259 -13.16 18.23 -10.33
C ALA A 259 -11.68 18.53 -10.65
N PRO A 260 -11.20 19.77 -10.43
CA PRO A 260 -9.79 20.09 -10.65
C PRO A 260 -8.87 19.28 -9.74
N VAL A 261 -7.84 18.67 -10.33
CA VAL A 261 -6.75 18.05 -9.58
C VAL A 261 -5.73 19.12 -9.25
N ALA A 262 -5.44 19.30 -7.96
CA ALA A 262 -4.46 20.27 -7.50
C ALA A 262 -3.68 19.70 -6.30
N GLY A 263 -2.36 19.62 -6.43
CA GLY A 263 -1.47 19.19 -5.38
C GLY A 263 -1.22 20.26 -4.32
N ALA A 264 -0.39 19.92 -3.34
CA ALA A 264 -0.09 20.73 -2.16
C ALA A 264 0.77 21.97 -2.48
N ARG A 265 0.18 23.01 -3.12
CA ARG A 265 0.85 24.28 -3.44
C ARG A 265 1.25 25.10 -2.21
N GLY A 266 0.52 24.95 -1.11
CA GLY A 266 0.82 25.58 0.18
C GLY A 266 2.00 24.95 0.93
N GLY A 267 2.64 23.95 0.33
CA GLY A 267 3.72 23.18 0.94
C GLY A 267 3.22 21.99 1.75
N PHE A 268 4.17 21.25 2.30
CA PHE A 268 3.96 20.12 3.19
C PHE A 268 4.24 20.56 4.63
N GLY A 269 3.69 19.84 5.61
CA GLY A 269 4.12 19.95 7.00
C GLY A 269 5.63 19.68 7.15
N VAL A 270 6.19 20.06 8.30
CA VAL A 270 7.65 19.98 8.53
C VAL A 270 8.16 18.55 8.38
N PHE A 271 9.15 18.36 7.50
CA PHE A 271 9.87 17.09 7.37
C PHE A 271 10.97 16.97 8.42
N ARG A 272 11.07 15.80 9.05
CA ARG A 272 12.17 15.43 9.95
C ARG A 272 13.33 14.85 9.12
N MET A 273 14.38 15.64 8.90
CA MET A 273 15.53 15.29 8.04
C MET A 273 16.60 14.46 8.75
#